data_AF-A0A3C0NUJ7-F1
#
_entry.id   AF-A0A3C0NUJ7-F1
#
_cell.length_a   1.000
_cell.length_b   1.000
_cell.length_c   1.000
_cell.angle_alpha   90.00
_cell.angle_beta   90.00
_cell.angle_gamma   90.00
#
_symmetry.space_group_name_H-M   'P 1'
#
loop_
_entity.id
_entity.type
_entity.pdbx_description
1 polymer ?
#
loop_
_entity_poly.entity_id
_entity_poly.type
_entity_poly.pdbx_seq_one_letter_code
_entity_poly.pdbx_strand_id
1 'polypeptide(L)'
;LVNVRQYKAQEAIAQSKQETAKKMLEVAQNRYKAGYSAYIDVLDAQRSHHEATQACVQSRQHVLVATVDLFKALGRGWNVPQADKVTGK
;
A
#
# COMPACT_ATOMS: atom_id res chain seq x y z
N LEU A 1 11.05 -1.10 -15.82
CA LEU A 1 11.93 -1.12 -14.62
C LEU A 1 11.68 0.05 -13.67
N VAL A 2 11.40 1.27 -14.17
CA VAL A 2 11.13 2.46 -13.33
C VAL A 2 9.90 2.28 -12.42
N ASN A 3 8.81 1.71 -12.92
CA ASN A 3 7.57 1.55 -12.16
C ASN A 3 7.73 0.68 -10.89
N VAL A 4 8.42 -0.47 -10.96
CA VAL A 4 8.63 -1.34 -9.79
C VAL A 4 9.48 -0.64 -8.71
N ARG A 5 10.51 0.11 -9.12
CA ARG A 5 11.32 0.90 -8.17
C ARG A 5 10.49 1.99 -7.50
N GLN A 6 9.65 2.69 -8.26
CA GLN A 6 8.78 3.73 -7.74
C GLN A 6 7.77 3.17 -6.72
N TYR A 7 7.10 2.04 -7.04
CA TYR A 7 6.18 1.41 -6.09
C TYR A 7 6.87 0.90 -4.84
N LYS A 8 8.11 0.37 -4.94
CA LYS A 8 8.90 0.00 -3.75
C LYS A 8 9.24 1.20 -2.87
N ALA A 9 9.56 2.35 -3.46
CA ALA A 9 9.79 3.56 -2.69
C ALA A 9 8.52 4.03 -1.98
N GLN A 10 7.36 3.94 -2.64
CA GLN A 10 6.06 4.25 -2.03
C GLN A 10 5.71 3.28 -0.88
N GLU A 11 5.99 1.99 -1.03
CA GLU A 11 5.82 0.99 0.02
C GLU A 11 6.65 1.34 1.26
N ALA A 12 7.92 1.73 1.10
CA ALA A 12 8.78 2.12 2.22
C ALA A 12 8.25 3.35 2.97
N ILE A 13 7.73 4.35 2.23
CA ILE A 13 7.08 5.52 2.82
C ILE A 13 5.81 5.12 3.59
N ALA A 14 4.99 4.23 3.02
CA ALA A 14 3.78 3.74 3.67
C ALA A 14 4.08 2.94 4.95
N GLN A 15 5.14 2.12 4.95
CA GLN A 15 5.65 1.43 6.14
C GLN A 15 6.08 2.41 7.23
N SER A 16 6.87 3.43 6.89
CA SER A 16 7.29 4.45 7.86
C SER A 16 6.11 5.22 8.46
N LYS A 17 5.08 5.53 7.66
CA LYS A 17 3.83 6.13 8.13
C LYS A 17 3.09 5.21 9.10
N GLN A 18 2.99 3.92 8.78
CA GLN A 18 2.37 2.93 9.67
C GLN A 18 3.08 2.86 11.03
N GLU A 19 4.42 2.81 11.03
CA GLU A 19 5.21 2.79 12.27
C GLU A 19 5.01 4.07 13.10
N THR A 20 4.97 5.22 12.44
CA THR A 20 4.72 6.51 13.10
C THR A 20 3.33 6.52 13.73
N ALA A 21 2.31 6.10 12.99
CA ALA A 21 0.94 6.04 13.49
C ALA A 21 0.79 5.05 14.66
N LYS A 22 1.55 3.94 14.65
CA LYS A 22 1.61 2.99 15.77
C LYS A 22 2.19 3.65 17.03
N LYS A 23 3.29 4.40 16.90
CA LYS A 23 3.87 5.15 18.02
C LYS A 23 2.90 6.21 18.56
N MET A 24 2.17 6.90 17.68
CA MET A 24 1.14 7.86 18.09
C MET A 24 0.02 7.20 18.88
N LEU A 25 -0.41 6.00 18.47
CA LEU A 25 -1.39 5.22 19.22
C LEU A 25 -0.87 4.83 20.61
N GLU A 26 0.38 4.38 20.73
CA GLU A 26 1.00 4.07 22.03
C GLU A 26 1.04 5.31 22.95
N VAL A 27 1.39 6.47 22.41
CA VAL A 27 1.38 7.75 23.14
C VAL A 27 -0.03 8.12 23.61
N ALA A 28 -1.04 8.02 22.72
CA ALA A 28 -2.42 8.31 23.06
C ALA A 28 -2.95 7.38 24.17
N GLN A 29 -2.65 6.09 24.08
CA GLN A 29 -3.00 5.11 25.11
C GLN A 29 -2.35 5.43 26.46
N ASN A 30 -1.09 5.84 26.46
CA ASN A 30 -0.39 6.22 27.69
C ASN A 30 -0.99 7.49 28.31
N ARG A 31 -1.34 8.49 27.50
CA ARG A 31 -2.02 9.71 27.99
C ARG A 31 -3.39 9.43 28.57
N TYR A 32 -4.17 8.55 27.92
CA TYR A 32 -5.47 8.10 28.44
C TYR A 32 -5.31 7.38 29.78
N LYS A 33 -4.38 6.41 29.87
CA LYS A 33 -4.10 5.68 31.13
C LYS A 33 -3.66 6.60 32.26
N ALA A 34 -2.91 7.65 31.92
CA ALA A 34 -2.47 8.66 32.88
C ALA A 34 -3.54 9.72 33.19
N GLY A 35 -4.74 9.64 32.59
CA GLY A 35 -5.87 10.55 32.84
C GLY A 35 -5.77 11.91 32.14
N TYR A 36 -4.79 12.11 31.26
CA TYR A 36 -4.54 13.39 30.57
C TYR A 36 -5.34 13.57 29.27
N SER A 37 -5.88 12.49 28.68
CA SER A 37 -6.62 12.53 27.41
C SER A 37 -7.93 11.77 27.52
N ALA A 38 -8.94 12.20 26.76
CA ALA A 38 -10.18 11.49 26.62
C ALA A 38 -9.99 10.21 25.78
N TYR A 39 -10.84 9.21 25.98
CA TYR A 39 -10.75 7.95 25.24
C TYR A 39 -10.93 8.13 23.72
N ILE A 40 -11.58 9.22 23.29
CA ILE A 40 -11.75 9.56 21.87
C ILE A 40 -10.41 9.76 21.16
N ASP A 41 -9.39 10.31 21.85
CA ASP A 41 -8.06 10.51 21.28
C ASP A 41 -7.38 9.17 20.97
N VAL A 42 -7.66 8.13 21.80
CA VAL A 42 -7.18 6.77 21.54
C VAL A 42 -7.87 6.19 20.32
N LEU A 43 -9.19 6.36 20.19
CA LEU A 43 -9.95 5.87 19.06
C LEU A 43 -9.52 6.54 17.74
N ASP A 44 -9.28 7.84 17.75
CA ASP A 44 -8.79 8.56 16.58
C ASP A 44 -7.36 8.13 16.22
N ALA A 45 -6.49 7.91 17.21
CA ALA A 45 -5.16 7.35 16.95
C ALA A 45 -5.23 5.90 16.42
N GLN A 46 -6.17 5.08 16.90
CA GLN A 46 -6.42 3.74 16.38
C GLN A 46 -6.89 3.79 14.93
N ARG A 47 -7.83 4.69 14.61
CA ARG A 47 -8.32 4.91 13.24
C ARG A 47 -7.17 5.28 12.32
N SER A 48 -6.35 6.26 12.70
CA SER A 48 -5.17 6.69 11.94
C SER A 48 -4.16 5.57 11.70
N HIS A 49 -3.84 4.76 12.74
CA HIS A 49 -2.98 3.59 12.59
C HIS A 49 -3.57 2.55 11.64
N HIS A 50 -4.88 2.33 11.69
CA HIS A 50 -5.56 1.39 10.80
C HIS A 50 -5.53 1.85 9.35
N GLU A 51 -5.84 3.12 9.08
CA GLU A 51 -5.75 3.72 7.74
C GLU A 51 -4.32 3.63 7.18
N ALA A 52 -3.30 3.95 8.00
CA ALA A 52 -1.90 3.82 7.59
C ALA A 52 -1.51 2.36 7.29
N THR A 53 -2.03 1.40 8.07
CA THR A 53 -1.81 -0.03 7.84
C THR A 53 -2.46 -0.48 6.52
N GLN A 54 -3.70 -0.05 6.24
CA GLN A 54 -4.37 -0.36 4.98
C GLN A 54 -3.61 0.20 3.78
N ALA A 55 -3.13 1.44 3.86
CA ALA A 55 -2.33 2.08 2.81
C ALA A 55 -1.00 1.34 2.55
N CYS A 56 -0.36 0.81 3.61
CA CYS A 56 0.84 -0.03 3.51
C CYS A 56 0.54 -1.33 2.74
N VAL A 57 -0.56 -2.02 3.08
CA VAL A 57 -0.98 -3.25 2.39
C VAL A 57 -1.28 -2.99 0.91
N GLN A 58 -2.01 -1.91 0.60
CA GLN A 58 -2.29 -1.52 -0.79
C GLN A 58 -1.00 -1.19 -1.57
N SER A 59 -0.07 -0.46 -0.96
CA SER A 59 1.24 -0.17 -1.59
C SER A 59 2.01 -1.44 -1.92
N ARG A 60 2.02 -2.42 -1.00
CA ARG A 60 2.64 -3.73 -1.24
C ARG A 60 1.93 -4.50 -2.36
N GLN A 61 0.60 -4.43 -2.44
CA GLN A 61 -0.15 -5.01 -3.55
C GLN A 61 0.27 -4.40 -4.90
N HIS A 62 0.45 -3.07 -4.97
CA HIS A 62 0.92 -2.41 -6.19
C HIS A 62 2.31 -2.87 -6.62
N VAL A 63 3.23 -3.06 -5.67
CA VAL A 63 4.57 -3.64 -5.95
C VAL A 63 4.44 -5.03 -6.56
N LEU A 64 3.59 -5.90 -6.01
CA LEU A 64 3.39 -7.25 -6.51
C LEU A 64 2.80 -7.25 -7.93
N VAL A 65 1.76 -6.46 -8.18
CA VAL A 65 1.15 -6.33 -9.52
C VAL A 65 2.16 -5.80 -10.53
N ALA A 66 2.89 -4.73 -10.20
CA ALA A 66 3.91 -4.17 -11.08
C ALA A 66 5.05 -5.15 -11.36
N THR A 67 5.38 -6.02 -10.39
CA THR A 67 6.38 -7.07 -10.56
C THR A 67 5.87 -8.17 -11.49
N VAL A 68 4.62 -8.60 -11.34
CA VAL A 68 3.98 -9.56 -12.26
C VAL A 68 3.92 -8.99 -13.68
N ASP A 69 3.55 -7.73 -13.86
CA ASP A 69 3.49 -7.08 -15.17
C ASP A 69 4.88 -6.93 -15.79
N LEU A 70 5.90 -6.66 -14.98
CA LEU A 70 7.30 -6.67 -15.42
C LEU A 70 7.70 -8.08 -15.89
N PHE A 71 7.39 -9.14 -15.14
CA PHE A 71 7.67 -10.51 -15.54
C PHE A 71 6.92 -10.90 -16.83
N LYS A 72 5.67 -10.49 -17.00
CA LYS A 72 4.92 -10.67 -18.25
C LYS A 72 5.61 -9.97 -19.42
N ALA A 73 6.05 -8.72 -19.24
CA ALA A 73 6.74 -7.96 -20.29
C ALA A 73 8.12 -8.55 -20.66
N LEU A 74 8.86 -9.09 -19.69
CA LEU A 74 10.16 -9.73 -19.90
C LEU A 74 10.07 -11.16 -20.44
N GLY A 75 9.00 -11.90 -20.09
CA GLY A 75 8.81 -13.28 -20.51
C GLY A 75 8.65 -13.39 -22.02
N ARG A 76 7.75 -12.59 -22.59
CA ARG A 76 7.51 -12.12 -23.99
C ARG A 76 6.13 -11.40 -23.83
N GLY A 77 5.70 -10.42 -24.61
CA GLY A 77 5.40 -10.63 -26.02
C GLY A 77 4.81 -12.00 -26.41
N TRP A 78 4.32 -12.88 -25.52
CA TRP A 78 4.03 -14.30 -25.84
C TRP A 78 2.66 -14.26 -26.47
N ASN A 79 2.63 -13.85 -27.75
CA ASN A 79 1.52 -13.87 -28.68
C ASN A 79 0.18 -13.94 -27.98
N VAL A 80 -0.41 -12.79 -27.67
CA VAL A 80 -1.83 -12.71 -27.95
C VAL A 80 -1.85 -12.67 -29.48
N PRO A 81 -2.26 -13.73 -30.20
CA PRO A 81 -2.58 -13.55 -31.61
C PRO A 81 -3.68 -12.51 -31.57
N GLN A 82 -3.39 -11.32 -32.07
CA GLN A 82 -4.42 -10.33 -32.34
C GLN A 82 -5.40 -11.07 -33.24
N ALA A 83 -6.53 -11.45 -32.66
CA ALA A 83 -7.53 -12.24 -33.34
C ALA A 83 -7.96 -11.39 -34.52
N ASP A 84 -7.44 -11.78 -35.67
CA ASP A 84 -7.78 -11.28 -36.98
C ASP A 84 -9.26 -11.63 -37.22
N LYS A 85 -10.11 -10.75 -36.71
CA LYS A 85 -11.52 -10.72 -37.00
C LYS A 85 -11.87 -9.27 -37.21
N VAL A 86 -11.91 -8.88 -38.48
CA VAL A 86 -13.11 -8.37 -39.18
C VAL A 86 -12.62 -7.63 -40.42
N THR A 87 -12.84 -8.23 -41.59
CA THR A 87 -13.37 -7.64 -42.85
C THR A 87 -13.18 -8.73 -43.90
N GLY A 88 -14.16 -9.56 -44.21
CA GLY A 88 -15.43 -9.12 -44.80
C GLY A 88 -15.23 -8.93 -46.30
N LYS A 89 -15.26 -10.03 -47.06
CA LYS A 89 -15.58 -10.02 -48.49
C LYS A 89 -16.50 -11.19 -48.79
#